data_AF-X1TFJ8-F1
#
_entry.id   AF-X1TFJ8-F1
#
_cell.length_a   1.000
_cell.length_b   1.000
_cell.length_c   1.000
_cell.angle_alpha   90.00
_cell.angle_beta   90.00
_cell.angle_gamma   90.00
#
_symmetry.space_group_name_H-M   'P 1'
#
loop_
_entity.id
_entity.type
_entity.pdbx_description
1 polymer ?
#
loop_
_entity_poly.entity_id
_entity_poly.type
_entity_poly.pdbx_seq_one_letter_code
_entity_poly.pdbx_strand_id
1 'polypeptide(L)'
;MKKDTRKIKEDANKAKDAGAAAIVVSNHGGRVLDHTPGTVEVLPEIVAELEGKIRIIIDGGFRTGYDVLKALALGAESVLIGRDIVRAAVGAGVEGVRVQMEHLQKTLAKAMK
;
A
#
# COMPACT_ATOMS: atom_id res chain seq x y z
N MET A 1 19.94 -5.40 3.01
CA MET A 1 20.33 -3.99 2.75
C MET A 1 19.87 -3.15 3.93
N LYS A 2 20.69 -2.25 4.48
CA LYS A 2 20.22 -1.36 5.56
C LYS A 2 19.27 -0.32 4.97
N LYS A 3 18.10 -0.12 5.58
CA LYS A 3 17.18 0.95 5.21
C LYS A 3 17.78 2.28 5.65
N ASP A 4 17.98 3.21 4.71
CA ASP A 4 18.17 4.61 5.08
C ASP A 4 16.80 5.28 5.16
N THR A 5 16.20 5.27 6.34
CA THR A 5 14.85 5.80 6.54
C THR A 5 14.82 7.31 6.73
N ARG A 6 15.98 7.97 6.86
CA ARG A 6 16.06 9.44 6.97
C ARG A 6 15.48 10.11 5.72
N LYS A 7 15.89 9.65 4.54
CA LYS A 7 15.42 10.19 3.26
C LYS A 7 13.92 9.94 3.04
N ILE A 8 13.43 8.77 3.47
CA ILE A 8 12.01 8.41 3.36
C ILE A 8 11.13 9.36 4.18
N LYS A 9 11.54 9.64 5.43
CA LYS A 9 10.86 10.59 6.32
C LYS A 9 10.91 12.03 5.81
N GLU A 10 12.05 12.41 5.25
CA GLU A 10 12.22 13.73 4.62
C GLU A 10 11.25 13.92 3.44
N ASP A 11 11.15 12.95 2.54
CA ASP A 11 10.25 13.01 1.39
C ASP A 11 8.77 13.04 1.83
N ALA A 12 8.42 12.28 2.87
CA ALA A 12 7.07 12.29 3.45
C ALA A 12 6.70 13.67 4.03
N ASN A 13 7.62 14.29 4.78
CA ASN A 13 7.41 15.64 5.31
C ASN A 13 7.29 16.68 4.19
N LYS A 14 8.14 16.62 3.16
CA LYS A 14 8.05 17.53 2.00
C LYS A 14 6.70 17.43 1.31
N ALA A 15 6.16 16.22 1.12
CA ALA A 15 4.84 16.05 0.53
C ALA A 15 3.73 16.69 1.38
N LYS A 16 3.79 16.49 2.70
CA LYS A 16 2.88 17.13 3.66
C LYS A 16 3.01 18.66 3.65
N ASP A 17 4.22 19.19 3.70
CA ASP A 17 4.50 20.63 3.71
C ASP A 17 4.13 21.31 2.39
N ALA A 18 4.15 20.57 1.28
CA ALA A 18 3.65 21.00 -0.02
C ALA A 18 2.10 21.04 -0.11
N GLY A 19 1.39 20.62 0.95
CA GLY A 19 -0.07 20.63 0.99
C GLY A 19 -0.73 19.45 0.29
N ALA A 20 -0.02 18.33 0.10
CA ALA A 20 -0.63 17.12 -0.45
C ALA A 20 -1.76 16.60 0.47
N ALA A 21 -2.88 16.16 -0.12
CA ALA A 21 -3.99 15.59 0.63
C ALA A 21 -3.70 14.17 1.14
N ALA A 22 -2.84 13.43 0.44
CA ALA A 22 -2.44 12.07 0.77
C ALA A 22 -1.08 11.76 0.15
N ILE A 23 -0.40 10.74 0.69
CA ILE A 23 0.75 10.09 0.07
C ILE A 23 0.46 8.61 -0.20
N VAL A 24 1.13 8.05 -1.20
CA VAL A 24 1.13 6.61 -1.47
C VAL A 24 2.53 6.05 -1.19
N VAL A 25 2.66 5.19 -0.19
CA VAL A 25 3.90 4.45 0.08
C VAL A 25 4.03 3.35 -0.99
N SER A 26 4.97 3.52 -1.90
CA SER A 26 5.13 2.65 -3.07
C SER A 26 6.60 2.52 -3.48
N ASN A 27 6.99 1.33 -3.94
CA ASN A 27 8.20 1.11 -4.73
C ASN A 27 7.87 0.74 -6.19
N HIS A 28 6.67 1.14 -6.63
CA HIS A 28 6.11 0.85 -7.96
C HIS A 28 6.06 -0.65 -8.28
N GLY A 29 5.84 -1.47 -7.25
CA GLY A 29 5.84 -2.93 -7.36
C GLY A 29 7.20 -3.52 -7.73
N GLY A 30 8.30 -2.85 -7.38
CA GLY A 30 9.68 -3.26 -7.63
C GLY A 30 10.14 -3.06 -9.07
N ARG A 31 9.60 -2.05 -9.77
CA ARG A 31 9.81 -1.87 -11.23
C ARG A 31 10.65 -0.66 -11.63
N VAL A 32 10.89 0.27 -10.70
CA VAL A 32 11.55 1.55 -11.01
C VAL A 32 12.98 1.54 -10.50
N LEU A 33 13.16 1.57 -9.18
CA LEU A 33 14.47 1.43 -8.54
C LEU A 33 14.55 0.05 -7.89
N ASP A 34 15.47 -0.77 -8.37
CA ASP A 34 15.71 -2.10 -7.81
C ASP A 34 16.33 -2.01 -6.41
N HIS A 35 16.22 -3.10 -5.66
CA HIS A 35 16.73 -3.27 -4.29
C HIS A 35 16.18 -2.27 -3.26
N THR A 36 15.16 -1.48 -3.58
CA THR A 36 14.41 -0.71 -2.58
C THR A 36 13.76 -1.63 -1.54
N PRO A 37 13.58 -1.16 -0.29
CA PRO A 37 12.86 -1.93 0.72
C PRO A 37 11.43 -2.24 0.28
N GLY A 38 10.84 -3.28 0.90
CA GLY A 38 9.40 -3.51 0.79
C GLY A 38 8.60 -2.31 1.31
N THR A 39 7.44 -2.06 0.73
CA THR A 39 6.58 -0.91 1.10
C THR A 39 6.04 -1.04 2.53
N VAL A 40 5.53 -2.22 2.89
CA VAL A 40 5.06 -2.55 4.26
C VAL A 40 6.19 -2.38 5.29
N GLU A 41 7.41 -2.61 4.84
CA GLU A 41 8.62 -2.60 5.63
C GLU A 41 9.01 -1.18 6.09
N VAL A 42 8.63 -0.13 5.35
CA VAL A 42 8.92 1.28 5.69
C VAL A 42 7.70 2.03 6.22
N LEU A 43 6.50 1.46 6.06
CA LEU A 43 5.23 2.07 6.44
C LEU A 43 5.19 2.56 7.90
N PRO A 44 5.59 1.78 8.93
CA PRO A 44 5.44 2.21 10.33
C PRO A 44 6.25 3.46 10.67
N GLU A 45 7.43 3.62 10.06
CA GLU A 45 8.28 4.79 10.28
C GLU A 45 7.69 6.06 9.64
N ILE A 46 7.03 5.92 8.48
CA ILE A 46 6.32 7.01 7.81
C ILE A 46 5.09 7.42 8.62
N VAL A 47 4.32 6.44 9.12
CA VAL A 47 3.14 6.67 9.95
C VAL A 47 3.53 7.41 11.24
N ALA A 48 4.58 6.95 11.92
CA ALA A 48 5.07 7.59 13.13
C ALA A 48 5.56 9.02 12.88
N GLU A 49 6.25 9.27 11.77
CA GLU A 49 6.75 10.60 11.41
C GLU A 49 5.64 11.60 11.12
N LEU A 50 4.57 11.16 10.44
CA LEU A 50 3.50 12.05 9.98
C LEU A 50 2.42 12.30 11.02
N GLU A 51 2.31 11.46 12.06
CA GLU A 51 1.41 11.64 13.21
C GLU A 51 -0.05 11.94 12.80
N GLY A 52 -0.53 11.32 11.71
CA GLY A 52 -1.88 11.53 11.19
C GLY A 52 -2.15 12.88 10.53
N LYS A 53 -1.12 13.70 10.29
CA LYS A 53 -1.24 15.04 9.66
C LYS A 53 -1.55 14.98 8.15
N ILE A 54 -1.38 13.82 7.53
CA ILE A 54 -1.68 13.56 6.12
C ILE A 54 -2.15 12.10 5.97
N ARG A 55 -3.04 11.85 5.01
CA ARG A 55 -3.55 10.51 4.74
C ARG A 55 -2.46 9.63 4.12
N ILE A 56 -2.39 8.37 4.56
CA ILE A 56 -1.37 7.42 4.10
C ILE A 56 -2.06 6.26 3.39
N ILE A 57 -1.76 6.13 2.11
CA ILE A 57 -2.16 5.01 1.25
C ILE A 57 -0.92 4.16 0.98
N ILE A 58 -1.07 2.86 0.70
CA ILE A 58 0.07 1.98 0.39
C ILE A 58 -0.24 1.04 -0.77
N ASP A 59 0.77 0.68 -1.56
CA ASP A 59 0.69 -0.40 -2.54
C ASP A 59 1.86 -1.38 -2.41
N GLY A 60 1.89 -2.38 -3.29
CA GLY A 60 3.00 -3.34 -3.35
C GLY A 60 2.66 -4.66 -2.69
N GLY A 61 2.44 -5.69 -3.51
CA GLY A 61 2.38 -7.07 -3.01
C GLY A 61 1.06 -7.55 -2.39
N PHE A 62 0.07 -6.70 -2.15
CA PHE A 62 -1.23 -7.12 -1.59
C PHE A 62 -2.02 -8.05 -2.51
N ARG A 63 -2.40 -9.25 -2.03
CA ARG A 63 -3.14 -10.28 -2.81
C ARG A 63 -4.39 -10.79 -2.13
N THR A 64 -4.46 -10.67 -0.81
CA THR A 64 -5.60 -11.11 0.00
C THR A 64 -6.01 -10.02 0.97
N GLY A 65 -7.25 -10.09 1.46
CA GLY A 65 -7.72 -9.22 2.53
C GLY A 65 -6.95 -9.36 3.85
N TYR A 66 -6.25 -10.48 4.07
CA TYR A 66 -5.32 -10.63 5.20
C TYR A 66 -4.09 -9.72 5.07
N ASP A 67 -3.59 -9.51 3.84
CA ASP A 67 -2.51 -8.56 3.59
C ASP A 67 -2.99 -7.13 3.78
N VAL A 68 -4.22 -6.84 3.34
CA VAL A 68 -4.87 -5.55 3.57
C VAL A 68 -4.98 -5.26 5.07
N LEU A 69 -5.47 -6.22 5.86
CA LEU A 69 -5.57 -6.05 7.32
C LEU A 69 -4.23 -5.69 7.96
N LYS A 70 -3.13 -6.33 7.54
CA LYS A 70 -1.79 -6.03 8.07
C LYS A 70 -1.37 -4.59 7.75
N ALA A 71 -1.62 -4.10 6.53
CA ALA A 71 -1.30 -2.72 6.17
C ALA A 71 -2.13 -1.71 6.97
N LEU A 72 -3.43 -1.98 7.15
CA LEU A 72 -4.31 -1.13 7.96
C LEU A 72 -3.84 -1.10 9.43
N ALA A 73 -3.51 -2.27 9.99
CA ALA A 73 -2.99 -2.39 11.35
C ALA A 73 -1.64 -1.67 11.55
N LEU A 74 -0.85 -1.51 10.48
CA LEU A 74 0.41 -0.75 10.49
C LEU A 74 0.23 0.75 10.22
N GLY A 75 -1.01 1.23 10.07
CA GLY A 75 -1.34 2.65 10.01
C GLY A 75 -1.63 3.21 8.62
N ALA A 76 -1.74 2.37 7.59
CA ALA A 76 -2.29 2.83 6.31
C ALA A 76 -3.83 3.01 6.41
N GLU A 77 -4.37 4.00 5.73
CA GLU A 77 -5.82 4.24 5.63
C GLU A 77 -6.46 3.37 4.54
N SER A 78 -5.71 3.09 3.47
CA SER A 78 -6.16 2.22 2.37
C SER A 78 -5.00 1.61 1.61
N VAL A 79 -5.32 0.59 0.79
CA VAL A 79 -4.35 -0.09 -0.07
C VAL A 79 -4.74 0.04 -1.54
N LEU A 80 -3.74 0.09 -2.43
CA LEU A 80 -3.93 0.02 -3.87
C LEU A 80 -3.52 -1.36 -4.40
N ILE A 81 -4.28 -1.87 -5.38
CA ILE A 81 -4.04 -3.18 -6.00
C ILE A 81 -3.73 -2.98 -7.49
N GLY A 82 -2.49 -3.28 -7.87
CA GLY A 82 -2.02 -3.16 -9.26
C GLY A 82 -2.18 -4.45 -10.07
N ARG A 83 -1.09 -5.23 -10.17
CA ARG A 83 -0.99 -6.42 -11.03
C ARG A 83 -2.12 -7.44 -10.87
N ASP A 84 -2.68 -7.57 -9.68
CA ASP A 84 -3.72 -8.56 -9.40
C ASP A 84 -5.02 -8.26 -10.14
N ILE A 85 -5.39 -6.97 -10.22
CA ILE A 85 -6.56 -6.51 -11.01
C ILE A 85 -6.33 -6.75 -12.50
N VAL A 86 -5.12 -6.45 -12.99
CA VAL A 86 -4.78 -6.67 -14.40
C VAL A 86 -4.83 -8.15 -14.77
N ARG A 87 -4.32 -9.05 -13.92
CA ARG A 87 -4.39 -10.49 -14.13
C ARG A 87 -5.84 -10.99 -14.18
N ALA A 88 -6.67 -10.50 -13.27
CA ALA A 88 -8.09 -10.83 -13.25
C ALA A 88 -8.81 -10.35 -14.51
N ALA A 89 -8.51 -9.12 -14.98
CA ALA A 89 -9.04 -8.56 -16.21
C ALA A 89 -8.63 -9.36 -17.45
N VAL A 90 -7.37 -9.83 -17.53
CA VAL A 90 -6.93 -10.69 -18.64
C VAL A 90 -7.63 -12.05 -18.61
N GLY A 91 -7.91 -12.59 -17.41
CA GLY A 91 -8.56 -13.89 -17.26
C GLY A 91 -10.03 -13.91 -17.65
N ALA A 92 -10.80 -12.89 -17.26
CA ALA A 92 -12.26 -12.87 -17.49
C ALA A 92 -12.86 -11.45 -17.61
N GLY A 93 -12.08 -10.46 -18.05
CA GLY A 93 -12.54 -9.09 -18.23
C GLY A 93 -13.13 -8.48 -16.95
N VAL A 94 -14.26 -7.78 -17.10
CA VAL A 94 -14.99 -7.15 -15.98
C VAL A 94 -15.37 -8.16 -14.91
N GLU A 95 -15.77 -9.37 -15.31
CA GLU A 95 -16.19 -10.42 -14.39
C GLU A 95 -15.01 -10.93 -13.54
N GLY A 96 -13.83 -11.09 -14.15
CA GLY A 96 -12.62 -11.45 -13.41
C GLY A 96 -12.26 -10.39 -12.37
N VAL A 97 -12.31 -9.11 -12.75
CA VAL A 97 -12.07 -7.99 -11.82
C VAL A 97 -13.08 -8.01 -10.67
N ARG A 98 -14.38 -8.22 -10.96
CA ARG A 98 -15.42 -8.32 -9.93
C ARG A 98 -15.11 -9.44 -8.93
N VAL A 99 -14.83 -10.65 -9.42
CA VAL A 99 -14.52 -11.82 -8.58
C VAL A 99 -13.29 -11.54 -7.70
N GLN A 100 -12.24 -10.91 -8.26
CA GLN A 100 -11.04 -10.60 -7.49
C GLN A 100 -11.30 -9.55 -6.40
N MET A 101 -12.06 -8.50 -6.70
CA MET A 101 -12.43 -7.50 -5.71
C MET A 101 -13.31 -8.09 -4.60
N GLU A 102 -14.26 -8.96 -4.95
CA GLU A 102 -15.06 -9.69 -3.96
C GLU A 102 -14.22 -10.62 -3.10
N HIS A 103 -13.21 -11.29 -3.69
CA HIS A 103 -12.29 -12.14 -2.93
C HIS A 103 -11.52 -11.33 -1.88
N LEU A 104 -10.97 -10.17 -2.26
CA LEU A 104 -10.28 -9.27 -1.33
C LEU A 104 -11.21 -8.80 -0.20
N GLN A 105 -12.43 -8.38 -0.54
CA GLN A 105 -13.43 -7.95 0.45
C GLN A 105 -13.84 -9.07 1.41
N LYS A 106 -14.15 -10.27 0.89
CA LYS A 106 -14.56 -11.44 1.69
C LYS A 106 -13.45 -11.87 2.65
N THR A 107 -12.21 -11.92 2.16
CA THR A 107 -11.06 -12.30 2.99
C THR A 107 -10.73 -11.24 4.03
N LEU A 108 -10.89 -9.95 3.72
CA LEU A 108 -10.70 -8.86 4.70
C LEU A 108 -11.78 -8.92 5.78
N ALA A 109 -13.04 -9.04 5.39
CA ALA A 109 -14.15 -9.18 6.33
C ALA A 109 -14.00 -10.41 7.22
N LYS A 110 -13.45 -11.51 6.70
CA LYS A 110 -13.11 -12.69 7.51
C LYS A 110 -11.96 -12.44 8.47
N ALA A 111 -10.96 -11.64 8.08
CA ALA A 111 -9.81 -11.33 8.91
C ALA A 111 -10.12 -10.35 10.06
N MET A 112 -11.18 -9.54 9.92
CA MET A 112 -11.63 -8.56 10.93
C MET A 112 -12.63 -9.11 11.94
N LYS A 113 -13.11 -10.35 11.75
CA LYS A 113 -13.98 -11.06 12.69
C LYS A 113 -13.14 -11.86 13.68
#